data_AF-A0A6P0MSJ7-F1
#
_entry.id   AF-A0A6P0MSJ7-F1
#
_cell.length_a   1.000
_cell.length_b   1.000
_cell.length_c   1.000
_cell.angle_alpha   90.00
_cell.angle_beta   90.00
_cell.angle_gamma   90.00
#
_symmetry.space_group_name_H-M   'P 1'
#
loop_
_entity.id
_entity.type
_entity.pdbx_description
1 polymer ?
#
loop_
_entity_poly.entity_id
_entity_poly.type
_entity_poly.pdbx_seq_one_letter_code
_entity_poly.pdbx_strand_id
1 'polypeptide(L)' 'MSAGFKGAVTRKINQIRKNTAIPIWHRNYYESIVRDKDALNGVRGYIRNNPQRWDRAPDNPQNIQKFDEKLLELPF' A
#
# COMPACT_ATOMS: atom_id res chain seq x y z
N MET A 1 15.06 -6.60 -1.15
CA MET A 1 15.81 -6.07 0.03
C MET A 1 14.94 -5.13 0.89
N SER A 2 13.82 -5.59 1.46
CA SER A 2 12.81 -4.70 2.09
C SER A 2 12.58 -4.89 3.61
N ALA A 3 12.99 -6.03 4.18
CA ALA A 3 12.68 -6.40 5.56
C ALA A 3 13.40 -5.53 6.62
N GLY A 4 14.69 -5.23 6.43
CA GLY A 4 15.48 -4.43 7.38
C GLY A 4 14.95 -3.00 7.55
N PHE A 5 14.62 -2.33 6.44
CA PHE A 5 14.04 -0.99 6.46
C PHE A 5 12.65 -0.98 7.10
N LYS A 6 11.74 -1.87 6.66
CA LYS A 6 10.39 -1.97 7.22
C LYS A 6 10.44 -2.23 8.73
N GLY A 7 11.32 -3.12 9.20
CA GLY A 7 11.49 -3.41 10.62
C GLY A 7 11.97 -2.21 11.45
N ALA A 8 13.00 -1.50 10.97
CA ALA A 8 13.53 -0.32 11.66
C ALA A 8 12.49 0.79 11.81
N VAL A 9 11.73 1.06 10.74
CA VAL A 9 10.67 2.07 10.73
C VAL A 9 9.47 1.63 11.60
N THR A 10 9.05 0.35 11.53
CA THR A 10 8.03 -0.23 12.41
C THR A 10 8.34 0.03 13.88
N ARG A 11 9.59 -0.25 14.31
CA ARG A 11 10.00 -0.07 15.71
C ARG A 11 9.82 1.38 16.15
N LYS A 12 10.26 2.33 15.33
CA LYS A 12 10.18 3.76 15.65
C LYS A 12 8.74 4.26 15.71
N ILE A 13 7.88 3.84 14.78
CA ILE A 13 6.46 4.21 14.78
C ILE A 13 5.75 3.63 16.01
N ASN A 14 5.99 2.36 16.34
CA ASN A 14 5.36 1.71 17.50
C ASN A 14 5.77 2.37 18.82
N GLN A 15 7.01 2.83 18.94
CA GLN A 15 7.47 3.62 20.11
C GLN A 15 6.71 4.94 20.24
N ILE A 16 6.43 5.63 19.12
CA ILE A 16 5.70 6.90 19.12
C ILE A 16 4.21 6.66 19.44
N ARG A 17 3.60 5.64 18.83
CA ARG A 17 2.17 5.35 18.95
C ARG A 17 1.78 4.65 20.26
N LYS A 18 2.74 4.04 20.96
CA LYS A 18 2.51 3.16 22.13
C LYS A 18 1.45 2.07 21.87
N ASN A 19 1.27 1.68 20.61
CA ASN A 19 0.28 0.70 20.19
C ASN A 19 0.85 -0.11 19.03
N THR A 20 0.93 -1.43 19.22
CA THR A 20 1.48 -2.40 18.26
C THR A 20 0.39 -3.20 17.53
N ALA A 21 -0.88 -3.06 17.93
CA ALA A 21 -1.98 -3.86 17.40
C ALA A 21 -2.40 -3.45 15.98
N ILE A 22 -2.04 -2.25 15.54
CA ILE A 22 -2.43 -1.72 14.23
C ILE A 22 -1.31 -2.00 13.21
N PRO A 23 -1.58 -2.77 12.14
CA PRO A 23 -0.61 -3.01 11.07
C PRO A 23 -0.16 -1.70 10.42
N ILE A 24 1.16 -1.51 10.29
CA ILE A 24 1.75 -0.29 9.69
C ILE A 24 1.87 -0.41 8.17
N TRP A 25 2.18 -1.62 7.68
CA TRP A 25 2.51 -1.85 6.28
C TRP A 25 1.40 -2.61 5.58
N HIS A 26 1.19 -2.29 4.30
CA HIS A 26 0.54 -3.20 3.39
C HIS A 26 1.36 -4.50 3.26
N ARG A 27 0.69 -5.67 3.19
CA ARG A 27 1.34 -6.99 3.30
C ARG A 27 2.38 -7.24 2.20
N ASN A 28 2.12 -6.74 1.00
CA ASN A 28 2.97 -6.93 -0.17
C ASN A 28 3.85 -5.69 -0.44
N TYR A 29 4.85 -5.85 -1.30
CA TYR A 29 5.63 -4.75 -1.84
C TYR A 29 5.76 -4.93 -3.35
N TYR A 30 5.77 -3.81 -4.08
CA TYR A 30 6.06 -3.80 -5.51
C TYR A 30 7.56 -3.68 -5.71
N GLU A 31 8.15 -4.56 -6.52
CA GLU A 31 9.54 -4.52 -6.94
C GLU A 31 9.60 -4.73 -8.45
N SER A 32 10.41 -3.91 -9.14
CA SER A 32 10.62 -4.01 -10.58
C SER A 32 12.03 -3.54 -10.92
N ILE A 33 12.67 -4.21 -11.88
CA ILE A 33 14.02 -3.86 -12.33
C ILE A 33 13.92 -2.86 -13.47
N VAL A 34 14.47 -1.66 -13.27
CA VAL A 34 14.54 -0.63 -14.29
C VAL A 34 15.76 -0.86 -15.16
N ARG A 35 15.56 -1.33 -16.40
CA ARG A 35 16.65 -1.70 -17.33
C ARG A 35 16.87 -0.69 -18.45
N ASP A 36 15.91 0.18 -18.68
CA ASP A 36 15.93 1.15 -19.77
C ASP A 36 15.17 2.44 -19.37
N LYS A 37 15.19 3.40 -20.30
CA LYS A 37 14.58 4.72 -20.12
C LYS A 37 13.05 4.66 -20.07
N ASP A 38 12.44 3.72 -20.77
CA ASP A 38 10.98 3.61 -20.84
C ASP A 38 10.42 3.03 -19.53
N ALA A 39 11.08 2.02 -18.98
CA ALA A 39 10.82 1.51 -17.64
C ALA A 39 10.98 2.61 -16.58
N LEU A 40 12.02 3.44 -16.69
CA LEU A 40 12.23 4.57 -15.79
C LEU A 40 11.10 5.61 -15.88
N ASN A 41 10.69 5.95 -17.10
CA ASN A 41 9.59 6.88 -17.34
C ASN A 41 8.26 6.32 -16.80
N GLY A 42 8.03 5.01 -16.96
CA GLY A 42 6.88 4.31 -16.39
C GLY A 42 6.84 4.42 -14.87
N VAL A 43 7.95 4.12 -14.18
CA VAL A 43 8.05 4.23 -12.71
C VAL A 43 7.82 5.67 -12.25
N ARG A 44 8.41 6.66 -12.93
CA ARG A 44 8.19 8.09 -12.61
C ARG A 44 6.73 8.49 -12.80
N GLY A 45 6.11 8.05 -13.89
CA GLY A 45 4.70 8.26 -14.16
C GLY A 45 3.82 7.64 -13.07
N TYR A 46 4.12 6.40 -12.66
CA TYR A 46 3.42 5.74 -11.57
C TYR A 46 3.52 6.54 -10.26
N ILE A 47 4.73 6.94 -9.83
CA ILE A 47 4.93 7.71 -8.60
C ILE A 47 4.11 9.03 -8.62
N ARG A 48 4.12 9.75 -9.74
CA ARG A 48 3.38 11.01 -9.88
C ARG A 48 1.87 10.81 -9.85
N ASN A 49 1.38 9.76 -10.50
CA ASN A 49 -0.05 9.57 -10.72
C ASN A 49 -0.72 8.74 -9.61
N ASN A 50 0.01 7.94 -8.84
CA ASN A 50 -0.56 7.06 -7.83
C ASN A 50 -1.36 7.81 -6.75
N PRO A 51 -0.90 8.95 -6.18
CA PRO A 51 -1.70 9.69 -5.21
C PRO A 51 -3.05 10.16 -5.77
N GLN A 52 -3.09 10.56 -7.04
CA GLN A 52 -4.32 11.01 -7.71
C GLN A 52 -5.30 9.88 -8.00
N ARG A 53 -4.80 8.63 -8.06
CA ARG A 53 -5.59 7.43 -8.35
C ARG A 53 -5.95 6.64 -7.09
N TRP A 54 -5.42 7.04 -5.93
CA TRP A 54 -5.53 6.29 -4.67
C TRP A 54 -6.97 6.04 -4.23
N ASP A 55 -7.85 7.04 -4.40
CA ASP A 55 -9.27 6.92 -4.02
C ASP A 55 -10.02 5.82 -4.79
N ARG A 56 -9.51 5.40 -5.96
CA ARG A 56 -10.09 4.34 -6.80
C ARG A 56 -9.34 3.02 -6.68
N ALA A 57 -8.27 2.97 -5.89
CA ALA A 57 -7.44 1.80 -5.75
C ALA A 57 -8.18 0.72 -4.91
N PRO A 58 -8.21 -0.56 -5.34
CA PRO A 58 -8.89 -1.62 -4.61
C PRO A 58 -8.32 -1.87 -3.20
N ASP A 59 -7.03 -1.59 -3.03
CA ASP A 59 -6.27 -1.72 -1.78
C ASP A 59 -6.34 -0.47 -0.89
N ASN A 60 -7.07 0.56 -1.31
CA ASN A 60 -7.36 1.69 -0.43
C ASN A 60 -8.28 1.22 0.72
N PRO A 61 -7.88 1.36 1.99
CA PRO A 61 -8.71 0.94 3.14
C PRO A 61 -10.13 1.50 3.13
N GLN A 62 -10.35 2.68 2.54
CA GLN A 62 -11.68 3.29 2.38
C GLN A 62 -12.57 2.55 1.37
N ASN A 63 -11.98 1.77 0.45
CA ASN A 63 -12.67 0.93 -0.52
C ASN A 63 -12.80 -0.53 -0.05
N ILE A 64 -11.97 -0.98 0.90
CA ILE A 64 -12.02 -2.35 1.44
C ILE A 64 -13.35 -2.58 2.18
N GLN A 65 -13.76 -1.66 3.06
CA GLN A 65 -15.05 -1.74 3.78
C GLN A 65 -16.26 -1.73 2.84
N LYS A 66 -16.21 -0.93 1.76
CA LYS A 66 -17.28 -0.89 0.75
C LYS A 66 -17.41 -2.18 -0.05
N PHE A 67 -16.34 -2.96 -0.18
CA PHE A 67 -16.36 -4.26 -0.85
C PHE A 67 -17.03 -5.31 0.04
N ASP A 68 -16.71 -5.32 1.34
CA ASP A 68 -17.33 -6.20 2.33
C ASP A 68 -18.82 -5.88 2.53
N GLU A 69 -19.20 -4.60 2.58
CA GLU A 69 -20.60 -4.16 2.66
C GLU A 69 -21.41 -4.59 1.42
N LYS A 70 -20.85 -4.47 0.21
CA LYS A 70 -21.51 -4.96 -1.02
C LYS A 70 -21.67 -6.47 -1.07
N LEU A 71 -20.76 -7.22 -0.45
CA LEU A 71 -20.85 -8.69 -0.34
C LEU A 71 -21.92 -9.13 0.67
N LEU A 72 -22.21 -8.31 1.68
CA LEU A 72 -23.27 -8.55 2.67
C LEU A 72 -24.69 -8.34 2.11
N GLU A 73 -24.84 -7.62 1.00
CA GLU A 73 -26.13 -7.38 0.32
C GLU A 73 -26.43 -8.39 -0.80
N LEU A 74 -25.51 -9.31 -1.09
CA LEU A 74 -25.76 -10.38 -2.06
C LEU A 74 -26.60 -11.47 -1.40
N PRO A 75 -27.72 -11.91 -2.01
CA PRO A 75 -28.47 -13.04 -1.51
C PRO A 75 -27.66 -14.30 -1.86
N PHE A 76 -26.88 -14.78 -0.91
CA PHE A 76 -26.58 -16.20 -0.81
C PHE A 76 -27.63 -16.85 0.07
#